data_AF-A0A2J7V8P8-F1
#
_entry.id   AF-A0A2J7V8P8-F1
#
_cell.length_a   1.000
_cell.length_b   1.000
_cell.length_c   1.000
_cell.angle_alpha   90.00
_cell.angle_beta   90.00
_cell.angle_gamma   90.00
#
_symmetry.space_group_name_H-M   'P 1'
#
loop_
_entity.id
_entity.type
_entity.pdbx_description
1 polymer ?
#
loop_
_entity_poly.entity_id
_entity_poly.type
_entity_poly.pdbx_seq_one_letter_code
_entity_poly.pdbx_strand_id
1 'polypeptide(L)'
;MAKTYFLRFLLAGQEDDLICEVRKPESDRLEKILEGEYWANRRFWFDTIDGRSVLVNLKHLQGVRFLWNAAPRAPDSRIDPEEPMKIVLVGNKVISEPPPEDAKDLYTLFWELELGNDEVVTFMDVDGELFSLVPDQIVYLSAPKEVVDEGRREADEEDGGLEA
;
A
#
# COMPACT_ATOMS: atom_id res chain seq x y z
N MET A 1 0.88 18.83 20.93
CA MET A 1 0.80 17.38 20.62
C MET A 1 0.17 17.26 19.24
N ALA A 2 0.84 16.59 18.29
CA ALA A 2 0.24 16.32 16.98
C ALA A 2 -0.93 15.35 17.17
N LYS A 3 -2.06 15.60 16.49
CA LYS A 3 -3.19 14.66 16.51
C LYS A 3 -2.81 13.42 15.69
N THR A 4 -3.05 12.24 16.26
CA THR A 4 -2.89 10.95 15.59
C THR A 4 -4.19 10.58 14.90
N TYR A 5 -4.11 10.03 13.68
CA TYR A 5 -5.26 9.61 12.90
C TYR A 5 -5.14 8.12 12.62
N PHE A 6 -6.26 7.40 12.68
CA PHE A 6 -6.29 6.00 12.28
C PHE A 6 -7.39 5.77 11.26
N LEU A 7 -7.06 4.96 10.25
CA LEU A 7 -7.99 4.42 9.28
C LEU A 7 -8.21 2.96 9.60
N ARG A 8 -9.45 2.59 9.90
CA ARG A 8 -9.87 1.20 10.10
C ARG A 8 -10.73 0.78 8.92
N PHE A 9 -10.16 -0.04 8.04
CA PHE A 9 -10.80 -0.55 6.84
C PHE A 9 -11.47 -1.89 7.13
N LEU A 10 -12.75 -1.99 6.75
CA LEU A 10 -13.51 -3.23 6.71
C LEU A 10 -13.47 -3.72 5.26
N LEU A 11 -12.73 -4.80 5.01
CA LEU A 11 -12.44 -5.29 3.67
C LEU A 11 -13.16 -6.63 3.43
N ALA A 12 -13.76 -6.77 2.25
CA ALA A 12 -14.53 -7.95 1.89
C ALA A 12 -13.66 -9.21 1.94
N GLY A 13 -14.18 -10.25 2.61
CA GLY A 13 -13.51 -11.54 2.72
C GLY A 13 -12.30 -11.56 3.67
N GLN A 14 -12.07 -10.50 4.45
CA GLN A 14 -11.08 -10.48 5.54
C GLN A 14 -11.78 -10.73 6.88
N GLU A 15 -11.18 -11.58 7.73
CA GLU A 15 -11.70 -11.86 9.07
C GLU A 15 -11.40 -10.70 10.04
N ASP A 16 -10.23 -10.08 9.89
CA ASP A 16 -9.77 -8.97 10.71
C ASP A 16 -9.77 -7.65 9.92
N ASP A 17 -10.02 -6.54 10.63
CA ASP A 17 -9.96 -5.20 10.06
C ASP A 17 -8.51 -4.75 9.88
N LEU A 18 -8.22 -4.10 8.74
CA LEU A 18 -6.94 -3.44 8.53
C LEU A 18 -6.95 -2.08 9.24
N ILE A 19 -6.11 -1.92 10.26
CA ILE A 19 -6.00 -0.68 11.04
C ILE A 19 -4.63 -0.06 10.80
N CYS A 20 -4.62 1.14 10.22
CA CYS A 20 -3.41 1.88 9.90
C CYS A 20 -3.37 3.21 10.66
N GLU A 21 -2.25 3.48 11.32
CA GLU A 21 -1.95 4.81 11.86
C GLU A 21 -1.41 5.70 10.73
N VAL A 22 -2.02 6.86 10.50
CA VAL A 22 -1.71 7.72 9.36
C VAL A 22 -1.60 9.19 9.77
N ARG A 23 -1.00 9.98 8.88
CA ARG A 23 -1.02 11.44 8.99
C ARG A 23 -2.38 11.99 8.54
N LYS A 24 -2.75 13.16 9.05
CA LYS A 24 -3.99 13.86 8.66
C LYS A 24 -4.19 13.97 7.13
N PRO A 25 -3.17 14.31 6.31
CA PRO A 25 -3.34 14.41 4.88
C PRO A 25 -3.84 13.12 4.23
N GLU A 26 -3.40 11.94 4.71
CA GLU A 26 -3.86 10.65 4.18
C GLU A 26 -5.31 10.37 4.55
N SER A 27 -5.69 10.69 5.78
CA SER A 27 -7.08 10.60 6.23
C SER A 27 -7.98 11.52 5.39
N ASP A 28 -7.60 12.78 5.22
CA ASP A 28 -8.34 13.76 4.43
C ASP A 28 -8.38 13.35 2.93
N ARG A 29 -7.32 12.72 2.41
CA ARG A 29 -7.25 12.24 1.01
C ARG A 29 -8.22 11.09 0.78
N LEU A 30 -8.28 10.11 1.69
CA LEU A 30 -9.25 9.02 1.57
C LEU A 30 -10.69 9.53 1.65
N GLU A 31 -10.99 10.46 2.57
CA GLU A 31 -12.32 11.08 2.69
C GLU A 31 -12.77 11.69 1.36
N LYS A 32 -11.90 12.50 0.73
CA LYS A 32 -12.16 13.09 -0.60
C LYS A 32 -12.33 12.05 -1.70
N ILE A 33 -11.57 10.94 -1.67
CA ILE A 33 -11.72 9.88 -2.65
C ILE A 33 -13.11 9.23 -2.54
N LEU A 34 -13.58 8.97 -1.31
CA LEU A 34 -14.87 8.32 -1.05
C LEU A 34 -16.07 9.24 -1.33
N GLU A 35 -15.90 10.56 -1.30
CA GLU A 35 -16.91 11.53 -1.75
C GLU A 35 -17.07 11.58 -3.28
N GLY A 36 -16.06 11.12 -4.02
CA GLY A 36 -16.04 11.16 -5.49
C GLY A 36 -16.86 10.05 -6.14
N GLU A 37 -17.20 10.22 -7.42
CA GLU A 37 -17.80 9.16 -8.22
C GLU A 37 -16.77 8.07 -8.58
N TYR A 38 -17.25 6.83 -8.78
CA TYR A 38 -16.44 5.68 -9.19
C TYR A 38 -15.26 5.35 -8.26
N TRP A 39 -15.33 5.74 -6.98
CA TRP A 39 -14.28 5.46 -5.99
C TRP A 39 -13.99 3.95 -5.87
N ALA A 40 -15.00 3.10 -6.08
CA ALA A 40 -14.87 1.65 -6.00
C ALA A 40 -13.95 1.05 -7.09
N ASN A 41 -13.62 1.80 -8.14
CA ASN A 41 -12.66 1.36 -9.18
C ASN A 41 -11.23 1.79 -8.89
N ARG A 42 -10.99 2.51 -7.78
CA ARG A 42 -9.68 3.06 -7.44
C ARG A 42 -8.93 2.16 -6.49
N ARG A 43 -7.61 2.29 -6.52
CA ARG A 43 -6.72 1.84 -5.46
C ARG A 43 -6.20 3.06 -4.71
N PHE A 44 -5.99 2.90 -3.41
CA PHE A 44 -5.54 3.95 -2.52
C PHE A 44 -4.20 3.53 -1.92
N TRP A 45 -3.12 4.06 -2.47
CA TRP A 45 -1.77 3.89 -1.92
C TRP A 45 -1.43 5.04 -0.99
N PHE A 46 -1.06 4.76 0.26
CA PHE A 46 -0.68 5.74 1.28
C PHE A 46 0.43 5.19 2.19
N ASP A 47 1.06 6.09 2.94
CA ASP A 47 2.07 5.72 3.93
C ASP A 47 1.53 5.82 5.36
N THR A 48 1.93 4.86 6.19
CA THR A 48 1.59 4.80 7.61
C THR A 48 2.68 5.43 8.48
N ILE A 49 2.33 5.77 9.72
CA ILE A 49 3.29 6.35 10.67
C ILE A 49 4.33 5.31 11.14
N ASP A 50 3.96 4.03 11.19
CA ASP A 50 4.85 2.93 11.55
C ASP A 50 5.82 2.51 10.43
N GLY A 51 5.79 3.19 9.27
CA GLY A 51 6.79 3.00 8.21
C GLY A 51 6.42 1.98 7.15
N ARG A 52 5.13 1.70 6.93
CA ARG A 52 4.63 0.88 5.81
C ARG A 52 4.12 1.78 4.68
N SER A 53 4.34 1.36 3.45
CA SER A 53 3.52 1.78 2.32
C SER A 53 2.43 0.74 2.12
N VAL A 54 1.18 1.20 2.04
CA VAL A 54 -0.02 0.35 1.96
C VAL A 54 -0.87 0.76 0.77
N LEU A 55 -1.22 -0.18 -0.08
CA LEU A 55 -2.15 0.01 -1.19
C LEU A 55 -3.41 -0.81 -0.95
N VAL A 56 -4.56 -0.15 -0.83
CA VAL A 56 -5.86 -0.81 -0.64
C VAL A 56 -6.65 -0.73 -1.94
N ASN A 57 -7.18 -1.84 -2.41
CA ASN A 57 -8.13 -1.85 -3.51
C ASN A 57 -9.53 -1.51 -2.99
N LEU A 58 -10.04 -0.32 -3.34
CA LEU A 58 -11.30 0.18 -2.80
C LEU A 58 -12.52 -0.59 -3.31
N LYS A 59 -12.38 -1.40 -4.37
CA LYS A 59 -13.41 -2.35 -4.82
C LYS A 59 -13.84 -3.31 -3.72
N HIS A 60 -12.91 -3.64 -2.80
CA HIS A 60 -13.16 -4.56 -1.69
C HIS A 60 -13.55 -3.85 -0.40
N LEU A 61 -13.68 -2.51 -0.40
CA LEU A 61 -14.05 -1.75 0.78
C LEU A 61 -15.54 -1.93 1.12
N GLN A 62 -15.83 -2.47 2.29
CA GLN A 62 -17.19 -2.56 2.84
C GLN A 62 -17.52 -1.40 3.78
N GLY A 63 -16.50 -0.78 4.36
CA GLY A 63 -16.62 0.43 5.16
C GLY A 63 -15.27 0.90 5.69
N VAL A 64 -15.20 2.17 6.09
CA VAL A 64 -14.03 2.72 6.76
C VAL A 64 -14.47 3.51 7.99
N ARG A 65 -13.68 3.43 9.08
CA ARG A 65 -13.84 4.29 10.25
C ARG A 65 -12.65 5.23 10.35
N PHE A 66 -12.94 6.52 10.37
CA PHE A 66 -11.97 7.59 10.64
C PHE A 66 -11.91 7.82 12.15
N LEU A 67 -10.81 7.39 12.79
CA LEU A 67 -10.65 7.46 14.24
C LEU A 67 -9.69 8.59 14.62
N TRP A 68 -10.15 9.46 15.52
CA TRP A 68 -9.46 10.69 15.92
C TRP A 68 -8.79 10.55 17.31
N ASN A 69 -8.94 9.38 17.94
CA ASN A 69 -8.35 9.02 19.22
C ASN A 69 -8.49 7.49 19.39
N ALA A 70 -7.50 6.72 18.94
CA ALA A 70 -7.38 5.33 19.37
C ALA A 70 -6.46 5.27 20.59
N ALA A 71 -6.93 4.63 21.65
CA ALA A 71 -6.16 4.33 22.86
C ALA A 71 -4.81 3.67 22.51
N PRO A 72 -3.77 3.87 23.33
CA PRO A 72 -2.38 3.65 22.95
C PRO A 72 -2.11 2.17 22.72
N ARG A 73 -2.04 1.78 21.45
CA ARG A 73 -1.03 0.81 21.03
C ARG A 73 -0.08 1.58 20.14
N ALA A 74 1.06 1.95 20.70
CA ALA A 74 2.20 2.26 19.87
C ALA A 74 2.71 0.92 19.33
N PRO A 75 2.88 0.77 18.02
CA PRO A 75 4.15 0.31 17.51
C PRO A 75 5.01 1.55 17.31
N ASP A 76 5.69 1.98 18.39
CA ASP A 76 6.94 2.75 18.24
C ASP A 76 8.01 1.89 17.54
N SER A 77 7.73 0.60 17.30
CA SER A 77 8.39 -0.20 16.30
C SER A 77 7.97 0.32 14.92
N ARG A 78 8.69 1.35 14.45
CA ARG A 78 8.99 1.45 13.02
C ARG A 78 9.26 0.05 12.52
N ILE A 79 8.58 -0.33 11.45
CA ILE A 79 8.79 -1.63 10.87
C ILE A 79 10.20 -1.73 10.35
N ASP A 80 10.77 -2.92 10.46
CA ASP A 80 12.09 -3.20 9.90
C ASP A 80 12.00 -3.14 8.37
N PRO A 81 12.97 -2.51 7.66
CA PRO A 81 13.09 -2.63 6.21
C PRO A 81 13.17 -4.09 5.71
N GLU A 82 13.60 -5.01 6.57
CA GLU A 82 13.59 -6.45 6.29
C GLU A 82 12.23 -7.13 6.56
N GLU A 83 11.20 -6.41 7.05
CA GLU A 83 9.86 -6.98 7.16
C GLU A 83 9.36 -7.38 5.76
N PRO A 84 8.76 -8.58 5.63
CA PRO A 84 8.29 -9.05 4.34
C PRO A 84 7.17 -8.16 3.80
N MET A 85 7.18 -7.95 2.48
CA MET A 85 6.01 -7.46 1.78
C MET A 85 4.87 -8.48 1.91
N LYS A 86 3.64 -7.98 1.93
CA LYS A 86 2.43 -8.79 2.03
C LYS A 86 1.46 -8.40 0.94
N ILE A 87 1.07 -9.37 0.12
CA ILE A 87 -0.03 -9.23 -0.83
C ILE A 87 -1.19 -10.07 -0.31
N VAL A 88 -2.26 -9.42 0.10
CA VAL A 88 -3.49 -10.08 0.53
C VAL A 88 -4.45 -10.14 -0.64
N LEU A 89 -4.82 -11.36 -1.01
CA LEU A 89 -5.71 -11.67 -2.11
C LEU A 89 -7.11 -12.00 -1.60
N VAL A 90 -8.08 -11.94 -2.52
CA VAL A 90 -9.47 -12.38 -2.29
C VAL A 90 -9.50 -13.81 -1.73
N GLY A 91 -10.33 -14.02 -0.71
CA GLY A 91 -10.41 -15.30 0.00
C GLY A 91 -9.36 -15.47 1.10
N ASN A 92 -8.79 -14.35 1.59
CA ASN A 92 -7.83 -14.31 2.70
C ASN A 92 -6.55 -15.13 2.43
N LYS A 93 -6.12 -15.19 1.16
CA LYS A 93 -4.81 -15.76 0.81
C LYS A 93 -3.77 -14.68 0.96
N VAL A 94 -2.71 -14.97 1.72
CA VAL A 94 -1.62 -14.02 1.97
C VAL A 94 -0.36 -14.56 1.33
N ILE A 95 0.22 -13.78 0.43
CA ILE A 95 1.60 -13.96 -0.04
C ILE A 95 2.46 -13.09 0.85
N SER A 96 3.50 -13.67 1.43
CA SER A 96 4.43 -13.00 2.34
C SER A 96 5.84 -13.34 1.90
N GLU A 97 6.50 -12.38 1.27
CA GLU A 97 7.82 -12.54 0.66
C GLU A 97 8.71 -11.39 1.12
N PRO A 98 10.04 -11.58 1.21
CA PRO A 98 10.96 -10.46 1.33
C PRO A 98 10.69 -9.42 0.21
N PRO A 99 11.01 -8.14 0.43
CA PRO A 99 11.07 -7.20 -0.67
C PRO A 99 12.02 -7.70 -1.79
N PRO A 100 11.74 -7.40 -3.07
CA PRO A 100 12.66 -7.74 -4.16
C PRO A 100 14.03 -7.10 -3.94
N GLU A 101 15.09 -7.68 -4.55
CA GLU A 101 16.45 -7.15 -4.46
C GLU A 101 16.54 -5.74 -5.08
N ASP A 102 15.79 -5.51 -6.17
CA ASP A 102 15.66 -4.20 -6.81
C ASP A 102 14.49 -3.43 -6.18
N ALA A 103 14.79 -2.35 -5.47
CA ALA A 103 13.80 -1.52 -4.81
C ALA A 103 12.85 -0.83 -5.81
N LYS A 104 13.34 -0.55 -7.03
CA LYS A 104 12.56 0.06 -8.12
C LYS A 104 11.44 -0.83 -8.59
N ASP A 105 11.62 -2.15 -8.60
CA ASP A 105 10.56 -3.10 -8.98
C ASP A 105 9.37 -3.00 -8.01
N LEU A 106 9.65 -2.90 -6.71
CA LEU A 106 8.61 -2.73 -5.71
C LEU A 106 7.90 -1.37 -5.85
N TYR A 107 8.64 -0.29 -6.05
CA TYR A 107 8.04 1.03 -6.30
C TYR A 107 7.15 1.03 -7.56
N THR A 108 7.65 0.43 -8.65
CA THR A 108 6.94 0.31 -9.93
C THR A 108 5.64 -0.47 -9.74
N LEU A 109 5.67 -1.58 -9.00
CA LEU A 109 4.47 -2.35 -8.64
C LEU A 109 3.41 -1.49 -7.94
N PHE A 110 3.80 -0.69 -6.93
CA PHE A 110 2.85 0.20 -6.24
C PHE A 110 2.27 1.27 -7.18
N TRP A 111 3.12 1.84 -8.03
CA TRP A 111 2.73 2.90 -8.97
C TRP A 111 1.77 2.39 -10.06
N GLU A 112 2.09 1.28 -10.73
CA GLU A 112 1.25 0.65 -11.75
C GLU A 112 -0.11 0.24 -11.18
N LEU A 113 -0.10 -0.36 -9.97
CA LEU A 113 -1.33 -0.71 -9.28
C LEU A 113 -2.16 0.53 -8.95
N GLU A 114 -1.58 1.62 -8.44
CA GLU A 114 -2.33 2.84 -8.11
C GLU A 114 -2.96 3.49 -9.36
N LEU A 115 -2.23 3.53 -10.48
CA LEU A 115 -2.74 4.02 -11.76
C LEU A 115 -3.94 3.20 -12.25
N GLY A 116 -3.89 1.89 -12.07
CA GLY A 116 -5.00 0.97 -12.32
C GLY A 116 -5.37 0.81 -13.80
N ASN A 117 -4.42 0.99 -14.71
CA ASN A 117 -4.62 0.84 -16.14
C ASN A 117 -4.45 -0.60 -16.62
N ASP A 118 -3.78 -1.45 -15.84
CA ASP A 118 -3.36 -2.78 -16.28
C ASP A 118 -4.32 -3.89 -15.85
N GLU A 119 -4.62 -4.81 -16.78
CA GLU A 119 -5.38 -6.03 -16.49
C GLU A 119 -4.55 -7.06 -15.70
N VAL A 120 -3.23 -7.02 -15.89
CA VAL A 120 -2.22 -7.86 -15.25
C VAL A 120 -0.98 -7.01 -14.99
N VAL A 121 -0.47 -7.05 -13.76
CA VAL A 121 0.81 -6.43 -13.40
C VAL A 121 1.83 -7.55 -13.18
N THR A 122 3.03 -7.40 -13.73
CA THR A 122 4.10 -8.40 -13.61
C THR A 122 5.34 -7.75 -13.07
N PHE A 123 5.96 -8.37 -12.08
CA PHE A 123 7.22 -7.91 -11.49
C PHE A 123 8.15 -9.10 -11.24
N MET A 124 9.42 -8.83 -10.95
CA MET A 124 10.40 -9.86 -10.59
C MET A 124 10.31 -10.16 -9.09
N ASP A 125 10.08 -11.42 -8.74
CA ASP A 125 10.04 -11.83 -7.34
C ASP A 125 11.45 -12.06 -6.76
N VAL A 126 11.50 -12.49 -5.49
CA VAL A 126 12.74 -12.75 -4.76
C VAL A 126 13.55 -13.93 -5.31
N ASP A 127 12.95 -14.79 -6.14
CA ASP A 127 13.62 -15.89 -6.81
C ASP A 127 14.17 -15.48 -8.18
N GLY A 128 13.96 -14.22 -8.60
CA GLY A 128 14.31 -13.72 -9.93
C GLY A 128 13.35 -14.17 -11.03
N GLU A 129 12.18 -14.69 -10.64
CA GLU A 129 11.17 -15.20 -11.56
C GLU A 129 10.09 -14.14 -11.81
N LEU A 130 9.42 -14.25 -12.97
CA LEU A 130 8.31 -13.35 -13.29
C LEU A 130 7.08 -13.78 -12.50
N PHE A 131 6.61 -12.88 -11.64
CA PHE A 131 5.37 -13.06 -10.91
C PHE A 131 4.28 -12.11 -11.41
N SER A 132 3.21 -12.70 -11.96
CA SER A 132 2.07 -11.95 -12.51
C SER A 132 0.89 -11.94 -11.54
N LEU A 133 0.37 -10.75 -11.26
CA LEU A 133 -0.79 -10.51 -10.43
C LEU A 133 -1.95 -9.95 -11.26
N VAL A 134 -3.16 -10.39 -10.92
CA VAL A 134 -4.40 -9.76 -11.40
C VAL A 134 -4.79 -8.69 -10.38
N PRO A 135 -4.70 -7.37 -10.69
CA PRO A 135 -4.89 -6.30 -9.70
C PRO A 135 -6.25 -6.32 -9.00
N ASP A 136 -7.28 -6.86 -9.65
CA ASP A 136 -8.62 -7.02 -9.08
C ASP A 136 -8.71 -8.10 -7.99
N GLN A 137 -7.79 -9.06 -7.97
CA GLN A 137 -7.70 -10.08 -6.92
C GLN A 137 -6.96 -9.58 -5.68
N ILE A 138 -6.27 -8.44 -5.76
CA ILE A 138 -5.58 -7.83 -4.63
C ILE A 138 -6.60 -7.09 -3.77
N VAL A 139 -6.65 -7.43 -2.49
CA VAL A 139 -7.44 -6.73 -1.46
C VAL A 139 -6.61 -5.59 -0.90
N TYR A 140 -5.39 -5.89 -0.44
CA TYR A 140 -4.38 -4.88 -0.14
C TYR A 140 -2.97 -5.43 -0.31
N LEU A 141 -2.02 -4.53 -0.54
CA LEU A 141 -0.58 -4.75 -0.55
C LEU A 141 0.04 -3.88 0.54
N SER A 142 1.03 -4.41 1.27
CA SER A 142 1.83 -3.62 2.21
C SER A 142 3.30 -4.00 2.10
N ALA A 143 4.18 -3.01 2.17
CA ALA A 143 5.62 -3.23 2.19
C ALA A 143 6.34 -2.18 3.05
N PRO A 144 7.62 -2.39 3.42
CA PRO A 144 8.42 -1.38 4.07
C PRO A 144 8.54 -0.11 3.24
N LYS A 145 8.15 1.02 3.84
CA LYS A 145 8.19 2.34 3.18
C LYS A 145 9.60 2.70 2.75
N GLU A 146 10.62 2.35 3.55
CA GLU A 146 12.02 2.69 3.24
C GLU A 146 12.47 2.06 1.92
N VAL A 147 12.05 0.82 1.63
CA VAL A 147 12.35 0.14 0.35
C VAL A 147 11.59 0.79 -0.80
N VAL A 148 10.30 1.09 -0.62
CA VAL A 148 9.49 1.78 -1.64
C VAL A 148 10.02 3.19 -1.94
N ASP A 149 10.49 3.91 -0.92
CA ASP A 149 11.12 5.23 -1.06
C ASP A 149 12.49 5.18 -1.75
N GLU A 150 13.27 4.10 -1.56
CA GLU A 150 14.50 3.85 -2.31
C GLU A 150 14.19 3.68 -3.80
N GLY A 151 13.27 2.77 -4.14
CA GLY A 151 12.89 2.54 -5.53
C GLY A 151 12.34 3.79 -6.23
N ARG A 152 11.63 4.65 -5.48
CA ARG A 152 11.19 5.96 -5.97
C ARG A 152 12.37 6.87 -6.32
N ARG A 153 13.38 6.93 -5.45
CA ARG A 153 14.56 7.77 -5.68
C ARG A 153 15.36 7.28 -6.89
N GLU A 154 15.54 5.97 -7.02
CA GLU A 154 16.21 5.36 -8.17
C GLU A 154 15.47 5.68 -9.49
N ALA A 155 14.14 5.59 -9.49
CA ALA A 155 13.32 5.96 -10.66
C ALA A 155 13.44 7.45 -11.02
N ASP A 156 13.40 8.34 -10.02
CA ASP A 156 13.52 9.80 -10.25
C ASP A 156 14.93 10.19 -10.78
N GLU A 157 15.99 9.51 -10.33
CA GLU A 157 17.37 9.75 -10.77
C GLU A 157 17.60 9.33 -12.24
N GLU A 158 16.99 8.23 -12.68
CA GLU A 158 17.07 7.79 -14.07
C GLU A 158 16.33 8.74 -15.03
N ASP A 159 15.12 9.20 -14.66
CA ASP A 159 14.34 10.13 -15.48
C ASP A 159 15.00 11.54 -15.53
N GLY A 160 15.60 11.98 -14.43
CA GLY A 160 16.34 13.25 -14.36
C GLY A 160 17.70 13.24 -15.09
N GLY A 161 18.25 12.06 -15.37
CA GLY A 161 19.52 11.87 -16.09
C GLY A 161 19.43 12.06 -17.61
N LEU A 162 18.22 12.12 -18.18
CA LEU A 162 17.99 12.31 -19.61
C LEU A 162 17.95 13.79 -20.06
N GLU A 163 18.06 14.75 -19.13
CA GLU A 163 18.14 16.19 -19.42
C GLU A 163 19.52 16.84 -19.17
N ALA A 164 20.62 16.07 -19.20
CA ALA A 164 22.00 16.59 -19.06
C ALA A 164 22.85 16.44 -20.33
#